data_AF-L8FQA2-F1
#
_entry.id   AF-L8FQA2-F1
#
_cell.length_a   1.000
_cell.length_b   1.000
_cell.length_c   1.000
_cell.angle_alpha   90.00
_cell.angle_beta   90.00
_cell.angle_gamma   90.00
#
_symmetry.space_group_name_H-M   'P 1'
#
loop_
_entity.id
_entity.type
_entity.pdbx_description
1 polymer ?
#
loop_
_entity_poly.entity_id
_entity_poly.type
_entity_poly.pdbx_seq_one_letter_code
_entity_poly.pdbx_strand_id
1 'polypeptide(L)'
;EAAAEQIRSWRRSPKNAGAWGTSVADLESAEKRGFDTGIRAVHPLDKDWLVPVYVANFILMDYGTGAIFGCPAGDQRDLDFARAYGLPVIPVILPPGEKAEGFTIGDTAVDGDGTMINSRFLDGLSTKDAFDAAAKKLEALTLGGKPVGQRKVNYRLRDWGISRQRYWGCPIPVIHCEDCGIVPVPAKDLPVRLPDDATFDKPGNPLD
;
A
#
# COMPACT_ATOMS: atom_id res chain seq x y z
N GLU A 1 -2.28 19.80 7.60
CA GLU A 1 -0.94 20.14 8.15
C GLU A 1 -0.57 19.30 9.38
N ALA A 2 -1.45 19.15 10.37
CA ALA A 2 -1.19 18.35 11.58
C ALA A 2 -0.75 16.89 11.30
N ALA A 3 -1.43 16.18 10.40
CA ALA A 3 -1.04 14.82 10.00
C ALA A 3 0.39 14.75 9.44
N ALA A 4 0.77 15.72 8.60
CA ALA A 4 2.11 15.78 8.01
C ALA A 4 3.18 16.08 9.06
N GLU A 5 2.87 16.92 10.05
CA GLU A 5 3.75 17.19 11.18
C GLU A 5 3.96 15.98 12.07
N GLN A 6 2.90 15.19 12.31
CA GLN A 6 2.96 13.94 13.07
C GLN A 6 3.76 12.85 12.34
N ILE A 7 3.63 12.74 11.02
CA ILE A 7 4.47 11.84 10.21
C ILE A 7 5.94 12.29 10.25
N ARG A 8 6.20 13.60 10.17
CA ARG A 8 7.56 14.15 10.30
C ARG A 8 8.13 13.87 11.69
N SER A 9 7.32 13.94 12.74
CA SER A 9 7.76 13.62 14.10
C SER A 9 8.06 12.13 14.28
N TRP A 10 7.32 11.24 13.63
CA TRP A 10 7.66 9.82 13.57
C TRP A 10 9.03 9.63 12.92
N ARG A 11 9.30 10.25 11.76
CA ARG A 11 10.61 10.14 11.09
C ARG A 11 11.78 10.71 11.90
N ARG A 12 11.54 11.71 12.77
CA ARG A 12 12.58 12.37 13.58
C ARG A 12 12.83 11.70 14.94
N SER A 13 12.01 10.73 15.35
CA SER A 13 12.17 10.07 16.65
C SER A 13 13.53 9.35 16.74
N PRO A 14 14.28 9.45 17.86
CA PRO A 14 15.57 8.77 18.04
C PRO A 14 15.48 7.24 17.92
N LYS A 15 14.31 6.65 18.23
CA LYS A 15 14.02 5.23 18.00
C LYS A 15 13.95 4.85 16.50
N ASN A 16 13.87 5.85 15.62
CA ASN A 16 13.73 5.75 14.18
C ASN A 16 14.93 6.33 13.42
N ALA A 17 15.98 6.77 14.13
CA ALA A 17 17.17 7.43 13.57
C ALA A 17 18.14 6.49 12.82
N GLY A 18 17.81 5.20 12.74
CA GLY A 18 18.45 4.23 11.85
C GLY A 18 17.44 3.20 11.40
N ALA A 19 17.35 2.97 10.09
CA ALA A 19 16.67 1.82 9.48
C ALA A 19 15.15 1.71 9.69
N TRP A 20 14.36 2.63 9.12
CA TRP A 20 13.21 2.12 8.37
C TRP A 20 13.78 1.66 7.05
N GLY A 21 14.15 0.37 6.96
CA GLY A 21 14.37 -0.19 5.65
C GLY A 21 13.10 0.03 4.84
N THR A 22 13.24 0.46 3.59
CA THR A 22 12.10 0.57 2.66
C THR A 22 11.61 -0.81 2.21
N SER A 23 12.15 -1.87 2.79
CA SER A 23 11.75 -3.23 2.51
C SER A 23 10.37 -3.49 3.10
N VAL A 24 9.62 -4.35 2.44
CA VAL A 24 8.28 -4.75 2.89
C VAL A 24 8.36 -5.45 4.26
N ALA A 25 9.42 -6.23 4.50
CA ALA A 25 9.61 -6.97 5.75
C ALA A 25 9.84 -6.07 6.97
N ASP A 26 10.59 -4.97 6.80
CA ASP A 26 10.83 -4.02 7.89
C ASP A 26 9.54 -3.26 8.26
N LEU A 27 8.69 -2.97 7.27
CA LEU A 27 7.39 -2.32 7.49
C LEU A 27 6.33 -3.26 8.09
N GLU A 28 6.40 -4.56 7.77
CA GLU A 28 5.52 -5.58 8.35
C GLU A 28 5.82 -5.81 9.82
N SER A 29 7.09 -5.82 10.22
CA SER A 29 7.53 -6.04 11.62
C SER A 29 7.46 -4.78 12.49
N ALA A 30 7.45 -3.59 11.90
CA ALA A 30 7.36 -2.34 12.65
C ALA A 30 6.00 -2.15 13.33
N GLU A 31 6.05 -1.48 14.49
CA GLU A 31 4.87 -1.02 15.24
C GLU A 31 3.93 -0.22 14.32
N LYS A 32 2.65 -0.61 14.30
CA LYS A 32 1.63 0.05 13.48
C LYS A 32 1.28 1.40 14.11
N ARG A 33 1.52 2.47 13.36
CA ARG A 33 1.25 3.84 13.80
C ARG A 33 0.31 4.54 12.82
N GLY A 34 -0.62 5.27 13.38
CA GLY A 34 -1.75 5.90 12.73
C GLY A 34 -2.07 7.28 13.29
N PHE A 35 -2.64 8.12 12.43
CA PHE A 35 -3.19 9.43 12.80
C PHE A 35 -4.60 9.57 12.20
N ASP A 36 -5.61 9.83 13.03
CA ASP A 36 -6.96 10.15 12.55
C ASP A 36 -6.93 11.54 11.90
N THR A 37 -7.27 11.61 10.62
CA THR A 37 -7.27 12.88 9.89
C THR A 37 -8.44 13.78 10.25
N GLY A 38 -9.45 13.25 10.96
CA GLY A 38 -10.75 13.90 11.17
C GLY A 38 -11.65 13.86 9.93
N ILE A 39 -11.14 13.41 8.78
CA ILE A 39 -11.91 13.21 7.56
C ILE A 39 -12.70 11.90 7.69
N ARG A 40 -13.89 11.90 7.11
CA ARG A 40 -14.78 10.75 7.01
C ARG A 40 -15.10 10.49 5.55
N ALA A 41 -14.93 9.24 5.12
CA ALA A 41 -15.31 8.78 3.79
C ALA A 41 -16.69 8.12 3.84
N VAL A 42 -17.53 8.38 2.83
CA VAL A 42 -18.82 7.71 2.70
C VAL A 42 -18.61 6.32 2.12
N HIS A 43 -19.16 5.29 2.76
CA HIS A 43 -19.08 3.93 2.26
C HIS A 43 -19.89 3.77 0.96
N PRO A 44 -19.34 3.18 -0.13
CA PRO A 44 -20.02 3.15 -1.42
C PRO A 44 -21.32 2.33 -1.43
N LEU A 45 -21.47 1.38 -0.50
CA LEU A 45 -22.67 0.55 -0.35
C LEU A 45 -23.70 1.11 0.62
N ASP A 46 -23.37 2.18 1.36
CA ASP A 46 -24.24 2.82 2.34
C ASP A 46 -23.87 4.29 2.54
N LYS A 47 -24.75 5.19 2.09
CA LYS A 47 -24.55 6.63 2.16
C LYS A 47 -24.49 7.20 3.58
N ASP A 48 -25.10 6.51 4.55
CA ASP A 48 -25.18 6.94 5.94
C ASP A 48 -24.02 6.36 6.77
N TRP A 49 -23.24 5.44 6.18
CA TRP A 49 -22.07 4.85 6.81
C TRP A 49 -20.82 5.67 6.50
N LEU A 50 -20.33 6.36 7.54
CA LEU A 50 -19.09 7.14 7.49
C LEU A 50 -17.92 6.35 8.07
N VAL A 51 -16.86 6.18 7.28
CA VAL A 51 -15.64 5.46 7.65
C VAL A 51 -14.52 6.47 7.96
N PRO A 52 -13.80 6.33 9.08
CA PRO A 52 -12.71 7.24 9.41
C PRO A 52 -11.50 7.05 8.49
N VAL A 53 -10.89 8.17 8.09
CA VAL A 53 -9.67 8.16 7.27
C VAL A 53 -8.45 8.38 8.15
N TYR A 54 -7.54 7.41 8.14
CA TYR A 54 -6.28 7.46 8.86
C TYR A 54 -5.10 7.62 7.92
N VAL A 55 -4.06 8.30 8.39
CA VAL A 55 -2.72 8.15 7.81
C VAL A 55 -1.96 7.12 8.63
N ALA A 56 -1.47 6.07 7.97
CA ALA A 56 -0.77 4.97 8.62
C ALA A 56 0.62 4.73 8.00
N ASN A 57 1.58 4.32 8.82
CA ASN A 57 2.98 4.16 8.42
C ASN A 57 3.26 2.95 7.52
N PHE A 58 2.36 1.98 7.46
CA PHE A 58 2.49 0.76 6.65
C PHE A 58 1.81 0.86 5.28
N ILE A 59 1.22 2.00 4.95
CA ILE A 59 0.62 2.27 3.63
C ILE A 59 1.66 2.96 2.75
N LEU A 60 1.98 2.33 1.62
CA LEU A 60 2.99 2.78 0.68
C LEU A 60 2.36 3.63 -0.43
N MET A 61 2.80 4.89 -0.55
CA MET A 61 2.29 5.81 -1.57
C MET A 61 2.57 5.33 -3.01
N ASP A 62 3.70 4.66 -3.22
CA ASP A 62 4.11 4.15 -4.53
C ASP A 62 3.52 2.77 -4.85
N TYR A 63 2.66 2.22 -3.97
CA TYR A 63 2.02 0.92 -4.19
C TYR A 63 0.50 1.08 -4.33
N GLY A 64 -0.04 0.59 -5.45
CA GLY A 64 -1.46 0.74 -5.77
C GLY A 64 -1.82 2.20 -5.98
N THR A 65 -2.78 2.71 -5.20
CA THR A 65 -3.22 4.11 -5.24
C THR A 65 -2.69 4.94 -4.06
N GLY A 66 -1.86 4.35 -3.20
CA GLY A 66 -1.45 4.96 -1.93
C GLY A 66 -2.56 5.01 -0.86
N ALA A 67 -3.69 4.31 -1.09
CA ALA A 67 -4.79 4.19 -0.14
C ALA A 67 -5.37 2.77 -0.18
N ILE A 68 -5.79 2.26 0.99
CA ILE A 68 -6.52 1.00 1.12
C ILE A 68 -7.77 1.22 1.97
N PHE A 69 -8.77 0.36 1.80
CA PHE A 69 -9.84 0.23 2.79
C PHE A 69 -9.38 -0.74 3.87
N GLY A 70 -9.58 -0.40 5.14
CA GLY A 70 -9.24 -1.28 6.25
C GLY A 70 -10.29 -2.38 6.42
N CYS A 71 -9.88 -3.64 6.46
CA CYS A 71 -10.74 -4.79 6.74
C CYS A 71 -10.20 -5.58 7.95
N PRO A 72 -10.41 -5.11 9.19
CA PRO A 72 -9.80 -5.71 10.39
C PRO A 72 -10.18 -7.18 10.62
N ALA A 73 -11.32 -7.64 10.10
CA ALA A 73 -11.72 -9.03 10.25
C ALA A 73 -11.01 -9.99 9.29
N GLY A 74 -10.44 -9.48 8.18
CA GLY A 74 -9.86 -10.30 7.12
C GLY A 74 -8.43 -9.93 6.70
N ASP A 75 -7.80 -8.94 7.34
CA ASP A 75 -6.37 -8.62 7.15
C ASP A 75 -5.73 -8.41 8.54
N GLN A 76 -4.62 -9.12 8.80
CA GLN A 76 -3.95 -9.08 10.10
C GLN A 76 -3.38 -7.70 10.44
N ARG A 77 -2.86 -6.96 9.45
CA ARG A 77 -2.27 -5.63 9.67
C ARG A 77 -3.36 -4.64 10.06
N ASP A 78 -4.53 -4.77 9.44
CA ASP A 78 -5.71 -3.98 9.76
C ASP A 78 -6.30 -4.37 11.13
N LEU A 79 -6.26 -5.66 11.50
CA LEU A 79 -6.67 -6.14 12.82
C LEU A 79 -5.81 -5.52 13.93
N ASP A 80 -4.49 -5.62 13.78
CA ASP A 80 -3.51 -5.08 14.73
C ASP A 80 -3.68 -3.56 14.87
N PHE A 81 -3.84 -2.85 13.74
CA PHE A 81 -4.09 -1.43 13.74
C PHE A 81 -5.42 -1.08 14.41
N ALA A 82 -6.50 -1.77 14.06
CA ALA A 82 -7.82 -1.51 14.63
C ALA A 82 -7.81 -1.67 16.15
N ARG A 83 -7.16 -2.72 16.66
CA ARG A 83 -7.02 -2.96 18.10
C ARG A 83 -6.17 -1.89 18.78
N ALA A 84 -5.05 -1.50 18.19
CA ALA A 84 -4.18 -0.46 18.73
C ALA A 84 -4.88 0.90 18.87
N TYR A 85 -5.84 1.18 17.98
CA TYR A 85 -6.57 2.45 17.93
C TYR A 85 -8.03 2.37 18.43
N GLY A 86 -8.46 1.23 18.98
CA GLY A 86 -9.82 1.04 19.50
C GLY A 86 -10.92 1.13 18.43
N LEU A 87 -10.60 0.77 17.18
CA LEU A 87 -11.53 0.74 16.06
C LEU A 87 -12.37 -0.54 16.06
N PRO A 88 -13.58 -0.51 15.48
CA PRO A 88 -14.47 -1.66 15.46
C PRO A 88 -13.90 -2.81 14.61
N VAL A 89 -13.99 -4.02 15.13
CA VAL A 89 -13.67 -5.27 14.42
C VAL A 89 -14.96 -6.08 14.29
N ILE A 90 -15.58 -6.01 13.11
CA ILE A 90 -16.86 -6.68 12.83
C ILE A 90 -16.56 -7.95 12.04
N PRO A 91 -16.88 -9.15 12.56
CA PRO A 91 -16.71 -10.39 11.80
C PRO A 91 -17.60 -10.39 10.57
N VAL A 92 -17.01 -10.61 9.39
CA VAL A 92 -17.72 -10.66 8.10
C VAL A 92 -17.66 -12.03 7.43
N ILE A 93 -16.73 -12.89 7.85
CA ILE A 93 -16.61 -14.28 7.39
C ILE A 93 -16.78 -15.18 8.59
N LEU A 94 -17.68 -16.16 8.47
CA LEU A 94 -17.83 -17.27 9.40
C LEU A 94 -17.03 -18.46 8.87
N PRO A 95 -15.98 -18.91 9.59
CA PRO A 95 -15.22 -20.09 9.22
C PRO A 95 -16.09 -21.37 9.21
N PRO A 96 -15.75 -22.37 8.38
CA PRO A 96 -16.47 -23.65 8.37
C PRO A 96 -16.46 -24.31 9.75
N GLY A 97 -17.64 -24.72 10.24
CA GLY A 97 -17.80 -25.41 11.52
C GLY A 97 -18.04 -24.49 12.73
N GLU A 98 -17.93 -23.17 12.55
CA GLU A 98 -18.28 -22.19 13.59
C GLU A 98 -19.77 -21.83 13.55
N LYS A 99 -20.29 -21.30 14.67
CA LYS A 99 -21.66 -20.77 14.76
C LYS A 99 -21.65 -19.25 14.67
N ALA A 100 -22.61 -18.67 13.95
CA ALA A 100 -22.70 -17.23 13.78
C ALA A 100 -22.99 -16.50 15.11
N GLU A 101 -23.77 -17.12 15.99
CA GLU A 101 -24.18 -16.51 17.24
C GLU A 101 -22.98 -16.36 18.20
N GLY A 102 -22.60 -15.11 18.47
CA GLY A 102 -21.51 -14.78 19.39
C GLY A 102 -20.11 -14.93 18.80
N PHE A 103 -19.99 -15.19 17.49
CA PHE A 103 -18.69 -15.25 16.84
C PHE A 103 -17.97 -13.89 16.90
N THR A 104 -16.68 -13.92 17.24
CA THR A 104 -15.82 -12.73 17.31
C THR A 104 -14.46 -13.04 16.71
N ILE A 105 -13.77 -12.02 16.20
CA ILE A 105 -12.43 -12.18 15.66
C ILE A 105 -11.43 -12.25 16.83
N GLY A 106 -10.79 -13.43 16.96
CA GLY A 106 -9.69 -13.67 17.88
C GLY A 106 -8.41 -12.95 17.45
N ASP A 107 -7.24 -13.41 17.90
CA ASP A 107 -5.97 -12.75 17.61
C ASP A 107 -5.51 -12.82 16.15
N THR A 108 -6.13 -13.73 15.38
CA THR A 108 -5.86 -13.93 13.96
C THR A 108 -7.06 -13.44 13.14
N ALA A 109 -6.79 -12.64 12.10
CA ALA A 109 -7.77 -12.30 11.09
C ALA A 109 -8.22 -13.55 10.30
N VAL A 110 -9.43 -13.53 9.76
CA VAL A 110 -10.02 -14.62 8.98
C VAL A 110 -10.02 -14.24 7.50
N ASP A 111 -9.04 -14.73 6.74
CA ASP A 111 -8.80 -14.39 5.33
C ASP A 111 -9.07 -15.55 4.35
N GLY A 112 -9.58 -16.67 4.85
CA GLY A 112 -9.85 -17.89 4.08
C GLY A 112 -11.31 -18.08 3.65
N ASP A 113 -11.62 -19.29 3.18
CA ASP A 113 -12.97 -19.68 2.78
C ASP A 113 -13.93 -19.72 3.96
N GLY A 114 -15.18 -19.33 3.72
CA GLY A 114 -16.23 -19.32 4.73
C GLY A 114 -17.56 -18.83 4.16
N THR A 115 -18.49 -18.58 5.07
CA THR A 115 -19.80 -18.01 4.74
C THR A 115 -19.85 -16.55 5.18
N MET A 116 -20.32 -15.67 4.32
CA MET A 116 -20.45 -14.26 4.66
C MET A 116 -21.55 -14.05 5.72
N ILE A 117 -21.23 -13.22 6.71
CA ILE A 117 -22.13 -12.79 7.79
C ILE A 117 -22.01 -11.27 8.00
N ASN A 118 -23.00 -10.65 8.65
CA ASN A 118 -23.02 -9.21 8.95
C ASN A 118 -22.78 -8.29 7.74
N SER A 119 -23.11 -8.76 6.54
CA SER A 119 -22.76 -8.19 5.23
C SER A 119 -23.99 -7.95 4.34
N ARG A 120 -25.21 -8.01 4.91
CA ARG A 120 -26.49 -7.65 4.27
C ARG A 120 -26.79 -8.52 3.05
N PHE A 121 -26.75 -7.93 1.85
CA PHE A 121 -27.06 -8.65 0.60
C PHE A 121 -26.01 -9.72 0.24
N LEU A 122 -24.90 -9.77 0.96
CA LEU A 122 -23.88 -10.80 0.83
C LEU A 122 -24.08 -11.95 1.83
N ASP A 123 -24.95 -11.80 2.84
CA ASP A 123 -25.13 -12.81 3.90
C ASP A 123 -25.54 -14.17 3.32
N GLY A 124 -24.89 -15.23 3.80
CA GLY A 124 -25.12 -16.61 3.36
C GLY A 124 -24.39 -17.01 2.07
N LEU A 125 -23.72 -16.09 1.38
CA LEU A 125 -22.90 -16.41 0.22
C LEU A 125 -21.55 -17.00 0.64
N SER A 126 -20.95 -17.80 -0.25
CA SER A 126 -19.53 -18.15 -0.14
C SER A 126 -18.66 -16.92 -0.36
N THR A 127 -17.44 -16.90 0.17
CA THR A 127 -16.44 -15.83 -0.05
C THR A 127 -16.24 -15.52 -1.53
N LYS A 128 -16.19 -16.55 -2.38
CA LYS A 128 -16.06 -16.41 -3.84
C LYS A 128 -17.28 -15.75 -4.48
N ASP A 129 -18.48 -16.24 -4.19
CA ASP A 129 -19.72 -15.69 -4.76
C ASP A 129 -19.96 -14.26 -4.26
N ALA A 130 -19.60 -13.99 -3.01
CA ALA A 130 -19.68 -12.67 -2.41
C ALA A 130 -18.73 -11.68 -3.07
N PHE A 131 -17.50 -12.09 -3.40
CA PHE A 131 -16.57 -11.27 -4.19
C PHE A 131 -17.19 -10.86 -5.52
N ASP A 132 -17.75 -11.81 -6.26
CA ASP A 132 -18.34 -11.53 -7.57
C ASP A 132 -19.59 -10.65 -7.48
N ALA A 133 -20.45 -10.88 -6.49
CA ALA A 133 -21.63 -10.08 -6.22
C ALA A 133 -21.26 -8.63 -5.83
N ALA A 134 -20.28 -8.46 -4.94
CA ALA A 134 -19.79 -7.15 -4.50
C ALA A 134 -19.15 -6.38 -5.66
N ALA A 135 -18.26 -7.01 -6.41
CA ALA A 135 -17.59 -6.37 -7.55
C ALA A 135 -18.57 -5.94 -8.63
N LYS A 136 -19.55 -6.79 -8.99
CA LYS A 136 -20.61 -6.45 -9.95
C LYS A 136 -21.45 -5.26 -9.47
N LYS A 137 -21.77 -5.20 -8.17
CA LYS A 137 -22.53 -4.09 -7.60
C LYS A 137 -21.73 -2.80 -7.62
N LEU A 138 -20.46 -2.82 -7.22
CA LEU A 138 -19.58 -1.65 -7.23
C LEU A 138 -19.35 -1.12 -8.66
N GLU A 139 -19.20 -1.98 -9.67
CA GLU A 139 -19.08 -1.56 -11.07
C GLU A 139 -20.32 -0.84 -11.61
N ALA A 140 -21.51 -1.19 -11.11
CA ALA A 140 -22.78 -0.58 -11.52
C ALA A 140 -23.11 0.72 -10.74
N LEU A 141 -22.38 1.02 -9.67
CA LEU A 141 -22.67 2.14 -8.79
C LEU A 141 -21.92 3.41 -9.23
N THR A 142 -22.56 4.56 -8.97
CA THR A 142 -21.94 5.87 -9.10
C THR A 142 -22.11 6.66 -7.80
N LEU A 143 -21.08 7.43 -7.44
CA LEU A 143 -21.08 8.30 -6.28
C LEU A 143 -20.54 9.67 -6.70
N GLY A 144 -21.32 10.74 -6.48
CA GLY A 144 -20.96 12.08 -6.94
C GLY A 144 -20.78 12.18 -8.46
N GLY A 145 -21.55 11.39 -9.23
CA GLY A 145 -21.47 11.34 -10.69
C GLY A 145 -20.25 10.58 -11.25
N LYS A 146 -19.49 9.88 -10.41
CA LYS A 146 -18.31 9.08 -10.82
C LYS A 146 -18.52 7.59 -10.56
N PRO A 147 -17.98 6.69 -11.40
CA PRO A 147 -17.96 5.25 -11.10
C PRO A 147 -17.24 4.97 -9.79
N VAL A 148 -17.72 4.00 -9.00
CA VAL A 148 -17.12 3.68 -7.69
C VAL A 148 -16.16 2.50 -7.70
N GLY A 149 -16.16 1.68 -8.77
CA GLY A 149 -15.29 0.52 -8.84
C GLY A 149 -15.14 -0.06 -10.25
N GLN A 150 -14.03 -0.76 -10.45
CA GLN A 150 -13.75 -1.59 -11.62
C GLN A 150 -12.82 -2.72 -11.18
N ARG A 151 -13.03 -3.95 -11.69
CA ARG A 151 -12.07 -5.04 -11.49
C ARG A 151 -10.71 -4.68 -12.08
N LYS A 152 -9.65 -5.00 -11.32
CA LYS A 152 -8.26 -4.76 -11.73
C LYS A 152 -7.38 -5.93 -11.30
N VAL A 153 -6.51 -6.38 -12.21
CA VAL A 153 -5.45 -7.33 -11.89
C VAL A 153 -4.22 -6.53 -11.46
N ASN A 154 -3.61 -6.91 -10.33
CA ASN A 154 -2.38 -6.31 -9.83
C ASN A 154 -1.32 -7.40 -9.61
N TYR A 155 -0.05 -6.99 -9.70
CA TYR A 155 1.10 -7.87 -9.47
C TYR A 155 1.92 -7.35 -8.30
N ARG A 156 2.42 -8.27 -7.47
CA ARG A 156 3.44 -7.94 -6.46
C ARG A 156 4.81 -7.69 -7.09
N LEU A 157 5.02 -8.16 -8.32
CA LEU A 157 6.22 -7.90 -9.11
C LEU A 157 6.35 -6.40 -9.36
N ARG A 158 7.54 -5.87 -9.09
CA ARG A 158 7.89 -4.48 -9.35
C ARG A 158 8.77 -4.39 -10.59
N ASP A 159 8.78 -3.22 -11.21
CA ASP A 159 9.70 -2.93 -12.30
C ASP A 159 11.15 -3.11 -11.86
N TRP A 160 11.97 -3.55 -12.81
CA TRP A 160 13.39 -3.75 -12.55
C TRP A 160 14.12 -2.42 -12.57
N GLY A 161 14.39 -1.88 -11.37
CA GLY A 161 15.30 -0.75 -11.22
C GLY A 161 16.73 -1.15 -11.54
N ILE A 162 17.22 -0.76 -12.73
CA ILE A 162 18.60 -1.03 -13.18
C ILE A 162 19.61 0.01 -12.68
N SER A 163 19.16 1.24 -12.39
CA SER A 163 20.03 2.35 -12.03
C SER A 163 20.74 2.13 -10.70
N ARG A 164 22.04 2.44 -10.64
CA ARG A 164 22.87 2.36 -9.43
C ARG A 164 23.71 3.62 -9.32
N GLN A 165 23.73 4.24 -8.14
CA GLN A 165 24.62 5.35 -7.82
C GLN A 165 25.99 4.79 -7.41
N ARG A 166 26.67 4.13 -8.36
CA ARG A 166 27.96 3.47 -8.17
C ARG A 166 28.81 3.68 -9.43
N TYR A 167 30.10 3.93 -9.21
CA TYR A 167 31.10 4.04 -10.26
C TYR A 167 31.21 2.78 -11.11
N TRP A 168 31.45 1.65 -10.43
CA TRP A 168 31.91 0.42 -11.06
C TRP A 168 30.73 -0.36 -11.65
N GLY A 169 30.35 0.00 -12.86
CA GLY A 169 29.27 -0.61 -13.63
C GLY A 169 29.26 -0.12 -15.08
N CYS A 170 28.38 -0.72 -15.89
CA CYS A 170 28.17 -0.25 -17.27
C CYS A 170 27.50 1.13 -17.25
N PRO A 171 28.09 2.18 -17.86
CA PRO A 171 27.42 3.47 -17.98
C PRO A 171 26.08 3.36 -18.69
N ILE A 172 25.05 4.04 -18.16
CA ILE A 172 23.71 4.06 -18.77
C ILE A 172 23.78 4.96 -20.01
N PRO A 173 23.46 4.45 -21.23
CA PRO A 173 23.65 5.20 -22.49
C PRO A 173 22.53 6.22 -22.72
N VAL A 174 22.43 7.20 -21.83
CA VAL A 174 21.44 8.28 -21.85
C VAL A 174 22.17 9.62 -21.71
N ILE A 175 21.74 10.60 -22.51
CA ILE A 175 22.24 11.98 -22.51
C ILE A 175 21.12 12.87 -21.95
N HIS A 176 21.48 13.76 -21.04
CA HIS A 176 20.62 14.85 -20.58
C HIS A 176 20.96 16.12 -21.38
N CYS A 177 20.11 16.48 -22.32
CA CYS A 177 20.23 17.70 -23.12
C CYS A 177 19.32 18.80 -22.54
N GLU A 178 19.83 20.02 -22.41
CA GLU A 178 19.08 21.15 -21.84
C GLU A 178 17.85 21.51 -22.70
N ASP A 179 17.95 21.44 -24.03
CA ASP A 179 16.86 21.78 -24.95
C ASP A 179 15.98 20.57 -25.31
N CYS A 180 16.56 19.38 -25.43
CA CYS A 180 15.87 18.17 -25.93
C CYS A 180 15.40 17.21 -24.83
N GLY A 181 15.85 17.38 -23.59
CA GLY A 181 15.56 16.48 -22.47
C GLY A 181 16.39 15.20 -22.49
N ILE A 182 15.76 14.08 -22.13
CA ILE A 182 16.40 12.77 -21.98
C ILE A 182 16.42 12.06 -23.34
N VAL A 183 17.61 11.86 -23.90
CA VAL A 183 17.79 11.22 -25.22
C VAL A 183 18.78 10.05 -25.14
N PRO A 184 18.57 8.96 -25.90
CA PRO A 184 19.52 7.85 -25.92
C PRO A 184 20.81 8.22 -26.66
N VAL A 185 21.93 7.62 -26.26
CA VAL A 185 23.19 7.73 -27.02
C VAL A 185 23.00 7.05 -28.39
N PRO A 186 23.40 7.68 -29.52
CA PRO A 186 23.31 7.05 -30.83
C PRO A 186 24.11 5.75 -30.90
N ALA A 187 23.60 4.75 -31.62
CA ALA A 187 24.21 3.42 -31.70
C ALA A 187 25.68 3.44 -32.20
N LYS A 188 26.02 4.40 -33.06
CA LYS A 188 27.38 4.60 -33.59
C LYS A 188 28.39 5.09 -32.54
N ASP A 189 27.90 5.70 -31.46
CA ASP A 189 28.71 6.28 -30.38
C ASP A 189 28.80 5.33 -29.17
N LEU A 190 28.29 4.10 -29.30
CA LEU A 190 28.44 3.03 -28.31
C LEU A 190 29.77 2.27 -28.50
N PRO A 191 30.38 1.76 -27.41
CA PRO A 191 29.94 1.84 -26.02
C PRO A 191 30.31 3.17 -25.36
N VAL A 192 29.44 3.66 -24.46
CA VAL A 192 29.83 4.69 -23.49
C VAL A 192 30.83 4.05 -22.52
N ARG A 193 32.09 4.50 -22.58
CA ARG A 193 33.16 3.94 -21.75
C ARG A 193 33.14 4.59 -20.38
N LEU A 194 33.28 3.75 -19.35
CA LEU A 194 33.60 4.22 -18.01
C LEU A 194 35.03 4.81 -18.06
N PRO A 195 35.30 5.97 -17.45
CA PRO A 195 36.67 6.46 -17.28
C PRO A 195 37.54 5.42 -16.55
N ASP A 196 38.86 5.46 -16.75
CA ASP A 196 39.79 4.54 -16.08
C ASP A 196 40.52 5.20 -14.89
N ASP A 197 40.42 6.53 -14.76
CA ASP A 197 41.24 7.39 -13.90
C ASP A 197 40.49 7.96 -12.68
N ALA A 198 39.44 7.28 -12.20
CA ALA A 198 38.71 7.73 -11.01
C ALA A 198 39.50 7.58 -9.70
N THR A 199 39.35 8.56 -8.82
CA THR A 199 39.82 8.51 -7.43
C THR A 199 38.65 8.29 -6.46
N PHE A 200 38.91 7.64 -5.32
CA PHE A 200 37.90 7.30 -4.31
C PHE A 200 38.08 8.08 -3.00
N ASP A 201 38.76 9.22 -3.07
CA ASP A 201 39.15 10.01 -1.89
C ASP A 201 37.96 10.71 -1.22
N LYS A 202 36.84 10.87 -1.95
CA LYS A 202 35.59 11.46 -1.45
C LYS A 202 34.46 10.44 -1.50
N PRO A 203 33.57 10.41 -0.48
CA PRO A 203 32.36 9.61 -0.56
C PRO A 203 31.43 10.16 -1.64
N GLY A 204 30.98 9.30 -2.56
CA GLY A 204 30.13 9.69 -3.69
C GLY A 204 30.38 8.82 -4.92
N ASN A 205 29.76 9.16 -6.04
CA ASN A 205 30.12 8.59 -7.33
C ASN A 205 31.21 9.48 -7.97
N PRO A 206 32.40 8.97 -8.31
CA PRO A 206 33.45 9.71 -9.00
C PRO A 206 33.07 10.28 -10.38
N LEU A 207 31.89 9.94 -10.90
CA LEU A 207 31.33 10.52 -12.12
C LEU A 207 30.52 11.81 -11.88
N ASP A 208 30.20 12.13 -10.62
CA ASP A 208 29.49 13.34 -10.21
C ASP A 208 30.48 14.49 -9.96
#